data_AF-A0A7W1RH69-F1
#
_entry.id   AF-A0A7W1RH69-F1
#
_cell.length_a   1.000
_cell.length_b   1.000
_cell.length_c   1.000
_cell.angle_alpha   90.00
_cell.angle_beta   90.00
_cell.angle_gamma   90.00
#
_symmetry.space_group_name_H-M   'P 1'
#
loop_
_entity.id
_entity.type
_entity.pdbx_description
1 polymer ?
#
loop_
_entity_poly.entity_id
_entity_poly.type
_entity_poly.pdbx_seq_one_letter_code
_entity_poly.pdbx_strand_id
1 'polypeptide(L)'
;MKLTPGSKFRKAQVQSTPLQVVGTINAYTALMAKHVGFSALYISGAGVANASYGLPDLGMTTLDNVLMDVSRITEAVDLPILVDIDTGWGNAFMIARTIRAMQRAGAAAVHIEDQVFEKKCGHLPDKSLVSKELMVGRLKA
;
A
#
# COMPACT_ATOMS: atom_id res chain seq x y z
N MET A 1 8.59 0.08 -25.44
CA MET A 1 7.43 0.50 -24.61
C MET A 1 7.89 0.67 -23.16
N LYS A 2 7.43 1.70 -22.46
CA LYS A 2 7.71 1.90 -21.03
C LYS A 2 6.89 0.88 -20.22
N LEU A 3 7.53 0.12 -19.33
CA LEU A 3 6.83 -0.86 -18.48
C LEU A 3 5.87 -0.14 -17.52
N THR A 4 4.68 -0.71 -17.31
CA THR A 4 3.75 -0.25 -16.27
C THR A 4 4.33 -0.52 -14.88
N PRO A 5 3.92 0.22 -13.82
CA PRO A 5 4.37 -0.04 -12.45
C PRO A 5 4.20 -1.50 -12.02
N GLY A 6 3.03 -2.10 -12.24
CA GLY A 6 2.78 -3.51 -11.90
C GLY A 6 3.65 -4.49 -12.67
N SER A 7 3.98 -4.22 -13.93
CA SER A 7 4.94 -5.05 -14.69
C SER A 7 6.37 -4.91 -14.17
N LYS A 8 6.77 -3.72 -13.68
CA LYS A 8 8.05 -3.55 -12.99
C LYS A 8 8.12 -4.37 -11.70
N PHE A 9 7.06 -4.37 -10.88
CA PHE A 9 7.01 -5.14 -9.64
C PHE A 9 7.14 -6.65 -9.89
N ARG A 10 6.36 -7.20 -10.85
CA ARG A 10 6.47 -8.61 -11.25
C ARG A 10 7.86 -8.97 -11.78
N LYS A 11 8.47 -8.07 -12.55
CA LYS A 11 9.84 -8.27 -13.04
C LYS A 11 10.84 -8.31 -11.87
N ALA A 12 10.75 -7.38 -10.92
CA ALA A 12 11.62 -7.35 -9.75
C ALA A 12 11.51 -8.65 -8.92
N GLN A 13 10.29 -9.19 -8.76
CA GLN A 13 10.05 -10.44 -8.06
C GLN A 13 10.74 -11.65 -8.71
N VAL A 14 10.80 -11.69 -10.05
CA VAL A 14 11.48 -12.78 -10.77
C VAL A 14 13.00 -12.63 -10.72
N GLN A 15 13.50 -11.39 -10.65
CA GLN A 15 14.94 -11.10 -10.67
C GLN A 15 15.61 -11.22 -9.29
N SER A 16 14.84 -11.28 -8.20
CA SER A 16 15.38 -11.38 -6.84
C SER A 16 14.47 -12.22 -5.95
N THR A 17 15.02 -13.29 -5.38
CA THR A 17 14.27 -14.24 -4.54
C THR A 17 15.06 -14.52 -3.26
N PRO A 18 14.62 -14.01 -2.08
CA PRO A 18 13.45 -13.16 -1.89
C PRO A 18 13.66 -11.72 -2.41
N LEU A 19 12.61 -11.12 -2.95
CA LEU A 19 12.61 -9.70 -3.28
C LEU A 19 12.52 -8.89 -1.99
N GLN A 20 13.52 -8.07 -1.72
CA GLN A 20 13.45 -7.08 -0.64
C GLN A 20 12.58 -5.90 -1.08
N VAL A 21 11.51 -5.64 -0.32
CA VAL A 21 10.59 -4.50 -0.53
C VAL A 21 10.64 -3.63 0.72
N VAL A 22 11.29 -2.48 0.64
CA VAL A 22 11.57 -1.65 1.83
C VAL A 22 10.55 -0.56 2.05
N GLY A 23 10.14 -0.38 3.30
CA GLY A 23 9.23 0.70 3.72
C GLY A 23 9.87 2.07 3.58
N THR A 24 9.15 3.01 2.97
CA THR A 24 9.59 4.41 2.80
C THR A 24 8.46 5.33 3.22
N ILE A 25 8.73 6.22 4.17
CA ILE A 25 7.72 7.11 4.77
C ILE A 25 7.49 8.39 3.95
N ASN A 26 8.41 8.75 3.06
CA ASN A 26 8.30 9.91 2.18
C ASN A 26 9.21 9.79 0.94
N ALA A 27 9.09 10.74 0.02
CA ALA A 27 9.86 10.79 -1.23
C ALA A 27 11.39 10.78 -1.02
N TYR A 28 11.88 11.43 0.03
CA TYR A 28 13.32 11.47 0.31
C TYR A 28 13.85 10.09 0.72
N THR A 29 13.16 9.39 1.62
CA THR A 29 13.52 8.01 1.99
C THR A 29 13.41 7.03 0.82
N ALA A 30 12.50 7.27 -0.12
CA ALA A 30 12.40 6.51 -1.36
C ALA A 30 13.59 6.73 -2.30
N LEU A 31 14.05 7.97 -2.46
CA LEU A 31 15.26 8.29 -3.21
C LEU A 31 16.49 7.62 -2.58
N MET A 32 16.60 7.62 -1.25
CA MET A 32 17.66 6.92 -0.53
C MET A 32 17.60 5.41 -0.78
N ALA A 33 16.43 4.79 -0.66
CA ALA A 33 16.26 3.36 -0.92
C ALA A 33 16.66 2.98 -2.35
N LYS A 34 16.29 3.81 -3.34
CA LYS A 34 16.75 3.65 -4.72
C LYS A 34 18.27 3.75 -4.83
N HIS A 35 18.88 4.75 -4.18
CA HIS A 35 20.33 4.96 -4.23
C HIS A 35 21.12 3.79 -3.62
N VAL A 36 20.59 3.18 -2.56
CA VAL A 36 21.17 1.99 -1.91
C VAL A 36 21.03 0.72 -2.76
N GLY A 37 20.17 0.74 -3.80
CA GLY A 37 20.04 -0.35 -4.77
C GLY A 37 18.79 -1.22 -4.60
N PHE A 38 17.82 -0.82 -3.78
CA PHE A 38 16.55 -1.55 -3.71
C PHE A 38 15.77 -1.46 -5.03
N SER A 39 15.08 -2.55 -5.36
CA SER A 39 14.32 -2.68 -6.62
C SER A 39 12.81 -2.51 -6.46
N ALA A 40 12.31 -2.41 -5.23
CA ALA A 40 10.90 -2.22 -4.92
C ALA A 40 10.73 -1.53 -3.56
N LEU A 41 9.66 -0.75 -3.43
CA LEU A 41 9.36 0.05 -2.24
C LEU A 41 8.01 -0.35 -1.65
N TYR A 42 7.81 0.01 -0.38
CA TYR A 42 6.57 -0.20 0.35
C TYR A 42 6.09 1.09 1.02
N ILE A 43 4.79 1.36 0.94
CA ILE A 43 4.12 2.38 1.73
C ILE A 43 3.26 1.66 2.76
N SER A 44 3.63 1.81 4.03
CA SER A 44 2.92 1.24 5.18
C SER A 44 1.75 2.13 5.58
N GLY A 45 0.58 1.53 5.87
CA GLY A 45 -0.57 2.26 6.40
C GLY A 45 -0.26 2.88 7.76
N ALA A 46 0.38 2.11 8.66
CA ALA A 46 0.91 2.60 9.93
C ALA A 46 1.97 3.70 9.75
N GLY A 47 2.82 3.59 8.71
CA GLY A 47 3.78 4.62 8.36
C GLY A 47 3.11 5.95 8.02
N VAL A 48 2.05 5.91 7.20
CA VAL A 48 1.23 7.09 6.89
C VAL A 48 0.58 7.64 8.16
N ALA A 49 -0.11 6.80 8.95
CA ALA A 49 -0.78 7.24 10.18
C ALA A 49 0.21 7.91 11.16
N ASN A 50 1.30 7.23 11.50
CA ASN A 50 2.23 7.66 12.54
C ASN A 50 3.11 8.83 12.06
N ALA A 51 3.74 8.71 10.89
CA ALA A 51 4.77 9.66 10.46
C ALA A 51 4.18 10.87 9.72
N SER A 52 3.17 10.66 8.87
CA SER A 52 2.58 11.73 8.07
C SER A 52 1.51 12.52 8.84
N TYR A 53 0.81 11.88 9.80
CA TYR A 53 -0.32 12.49 10.51
C TYR A 53 -0.21 12.49 12.04
N GLY A 54 0.77 11.81 12.64
CA GLY A 54 0.88 11.73 14.10
C GLY A 54 -0.28 11.00 14.77
N LEU A 55 -0.93 10.09 14.05
CA LEU A 55 -2.07 9.30 14.51
C LEU A 55 -1.67 7.84 14.76
N PRO A 56 -2.33 7.13 15.68
CA PRO A 56 -2.13 5.69 15.83
C PRO A 56 -2.73 4.90 14.66
N ASP A 57 -2.19 3.71 14.41
CA ASP A 57 -2.65 2.80 13.35
C ASP A 57 -3.94 2.04 13.74
N LEU A 58 -5.04 2.80 13.84
CA LEU A 58 -6.37 2.32 14.26
C LEU A 58 -7.45 2.64 13.20
N GLY A 59 -7.07 2.63 11.92
CA GLY A 59 -7.99 2.89 10.80
C GLY A 59 -8.47 4.35 10.70
N MET A 60 -7.75 5.29 11.30
CA MET A 60 -8.10 6.72 11.30
C MET A 60 -7.71 7.42 9.99
N THR A 61 -6.76 6.86 9.24
CA THR A 61 -6.34 7.40 7.94
C THR A 61 -7.37 7.11 6.86
N THR A 62 -7.54 8.06 5.95
CA THR A 62 -8.43 7.96 4.79
C THR A 62 -7.66 7.54 3.53
N LEU A 63 -8.40 7.13 2.49
CA LEU A 63 -7.86 6.90 1.15
C LEU A 63 -7.03 8.09 0.66
N ASP A 64 -7.53 9.32 0.83
CA ASP A 64 -6.85 10.53 0.34
C ASP A 64 -5.55 10.80 1.10
N ASN A 65 -5.48 10.43 2.39
CA ASN A 65 -4.25 10.53 3.16
C ASN A 65 -3.14 9.64 2.59
N VAL A 66 -3.45 8.38 2.24
CA VAL A 66 -2.49 7.44 1.66
C VAL A 66 -2.15 7.83 0.22
N LEU A 67 -3.15 8.25 -0.59
CA LEU A 67 -2.92 8.69 -1.97
C LEU A 67 -1.94 9.84 -2.07
N MET A 68 -1.99 10.79 -1.13
CA MET A 68 -1.05 11.91 -1.12
C MET A 68 0.40 11.45 -1.01
N ASP A 69 0.70 10.48 -0.15
CA ASP A 69 2.05 9.95 -0.01
C ASP A 69 2.45 9.04 -1.19
N VAL A 70 1.50 8.26 -1.73
CA VAL A 70 1.74 7.50 -2.98
C VAL A 70 2.14 8.45 -4.11
N SER A 71 1.37 9.49 -4.38
CA SER A 71 1.65 10.47 -5.44
C SER A 71 3.00 11.16 -5.25
N ARG A 72 3.29 11.63 -4.03
CA ARG A 72 4.60 12.26 -3.73
C ARG A 72 5.77 11.34 -4.02
N ILE A 73 5.65 10.06 -3.67
CA ILE A 73 6.73 9.10 -3.83
C ILE A 73 6.86 8.68 -5.31
N THR A 74 5.76 8.41 -6.01
CA THR A 74 5.80 8.00 -7.43
C THR A 74 6.24 9.12 -8.37
N GLU A 75 6.07 10.39 -7.98
CA GLU A 75 6.64 11.54 -8.70
C GLU A 75 8.16 11.66 -8.51
N ALA A 76 8.67 11.26 -7.34
CA ALA A 76 10.10 11.39 -7.00
C ALA A 76 10.95 10.20 -7.48
N VAL A 77 10.40 8.99 -7.53
CA VAL A 77 11.13 7.76 -7.90
C VAL A 77 10.38 6.91 -8.92
N ASP A 78 11.13 6.17 -9.73
CA ASP A 78 10.61 5.30 -10.78
C ASP A 78 10.58 3.81 -10.40
N LEU A 79 10.81 3.48 -9.13
CA LEU A 79 10.70 2.12 -8.59
C LEU A 79 9.23 1.72 -8.39
N PRO A 80 8.89 0.43 -8.54
CA PRO A 80 7.55 -0.06 -8.24
C PRO A 80 7.26 -0.04 -6.73
N ILE A 81 6.07 0.40 -6.36
CA ILE A 81 5.63 0.57 -4.97
C ILE A 81 4.47 -0.37 -4.65
N LEU A 82 4.62 -1.15 -3.57
CA LEU A 82 3.55 -1.88 -2.89
C LEU A 82 2.90 -0.97 -1.85
N VAL A 83 1.58 -0.90 -1.81
CA VAL A 83 0.85 -0.01 -0.88
C VAL A 83 -0.09 -0.81 0.01
N ASP A 84 -0.09 -0.50 1.29
CA ASP A 84 -1.09 -0.92 2.26
C ASP A 84 -2.39 -0.14 2.04
N ILE A 85 -3.49 -0.85 1.79
CA ILE A 85 -4.81 -0.21 1.62
C ILE A 85 -5.81 -0.60 2.70
N ASP A 86 -5.33 -1.07 3.86
CA ASP A 86 -6.16 -1.52 4.98
C ASP A 86 -7.28 -2.47 4.49
N THR A 87 -8.53 -2.14 4.80
CA THR A 87 -9.73 -2.87 4.35
C THR A 87 -10.38 -2.25 3.09
N GLY A 88 -9.72 -1.27 2.47
CA GLY A 88 -10.17 -0.59 1.25
C GLY A 88 -11.14 0.59 1.45
N TRP A 89 -11.25 1.11 2.68
CA TRP A 89 -12.03 2.30 3.07
C TRP A 89 -13.52 2.27 2.71
N GLY A 90 -14.17 1.11 2.85
CA GLY A 90 -15.63 1.01 2.79
C GLY A 90 -16.13 -0.28 2.15
N ASN A 91 -17.25 -0.18 1.45
CA ASN A 91 -17.88 -1.29 0.73
C ASN A 91 -17.20 -1.59 -0.62
N ALA A 92 -17.75 -2.53 -1.39
CA ALA A 92 -17.22 -2.92 -2.70
C ALA A 92 -17.01 -1.74 -3.68
N PHE A 93 -17.90 -0.75 -3.71
CA PHE A 93 -17.75 0.42 -4.58
C PHE A 93 -16.57 1.29 -4.15
N MET A 94 -16.33 1.40 -2.83
CA MET A 94 -15.18 2.11 -2.28
C MET A 94 -13.88 1.37 -2.57
N ILE A 95 -13.87 0.04 -2.46
CA ILE A 95 -12.71 -0.79 -2.85
C ILE A 95 -12.39 -0.58 -4.34
N ALA A 96 -13.38 -0.64 -5.22
CA ALA A 96 -13.18 -0.41 -6.65
C ALA A 96 -12.71 1.03 -6.96
N ARG A 97 -13.13 2.03 -6.15
CA ARG A 97 -12.60 3.41 -6.22
C ARG A 97 -11.14 3.46 -5.77
N THR A 98 -10.80 2.80 -4.66
CA THR A 98 -9.46 2.70 -4.09
C THR A 98 -8.48 2.11 -5.09
N ILE A 99 -8.80 0.96 -5.71
CA ILE A 99 -7.93 0.32 -6.71
C ILE A 99 -7.67 1.27 -7.90
N ARG A 100 -8.72 1.90 -8.44
CA ARG A 100 -8.57 2.86 -9.54
C ARG A 100 -7.76 4.09 -9.16
N ALA A 101 -7.91 4.59 -7.94
CA ALA A 101 -7.15 5.73 -7.44
C ALA A 101 -5.67 5.38 -7.26
N MET A 102 -5.35 4.24 -6.66
CA MET A 102 -3.98 3.76 -6.47
C MET A 102 -3.27 3.52 -7.81
N GLN A 103 -3.97 2.93 -8.78
CA GLN A 103 -3.46 2.77 -10.14
C GLN A 103 -3.13 4.11 -10.81
N ARG A 104 -4.03 5.10 -10.69
CA ARG A 104 -3.79 6.45 -11.23
C ARG A 104 -2.64 7.16 -10.53
N ALA A 105 -2.48 6.97 -9.23
CA ALA A 105 -1.38 7.53 -8.45
C ALA A 105 -0.02 6.84 -8.74
N GLY A 106 -0.02 5.74 -9.49
CA GLY A 106 1.21 5.06 -9.93
C GLY A 106 1.66 3.90 -9.03
N ALA A 107 0.82 3.46 -8.08
CA ALA A 107 1.10 2.27 -7.28
C ALA A 107 1.28 1.04 -8.20
N ALA A 108 2.23 0.17 -7.85
CA ALA A 108 2.53 -1.03 -8.63
C ALA A 108 1.78 -2.26 -8.13
N ALA A 109 1.57 -2.33 -6.83
CA ALA A 109 0.83 -3.39 -6.16
C ALA A 109 0.13 -2.81 -4.93
N VAL A 110 -0.90 -3.50 -4.45
CA VAL A 110 -1.56 -3.19 -3.18
C VAL A 110 -1.78 -4.49 -2.42
N HIS A 111 -1.94 -4.40 -1.10
CA HIS A 111 -2.50 -5.49 -0.29
C HIS A 111 -3.69 -4.97 0.52
N ILE A 112 -4.70 -5.83 0.68
CA ILE A 112 -5.96 -5.57 1.39
C ILE A 112 -6.17 -6.70 2.41
N GLU A 113 -6.69 -6.37 3.59
CA GLU A 113 -6.86 -7.30 4.70
C GLU A 113 -8.32 -7.64 5.03
N ASP A 114 -8.49 -8.74 5.77
CA ASP A 114 -9.76 -9.33 6.20
C ASP A 114 -10.18 -8.90 7.61
N GLN A 115 -9.60 -7.83 8.15
CA GLN A 115 -10.09 -7.25 9.41
C GLN A 115 -11.49 -6.62 9.22
N VAL A 116 -12.22 -6.50 10.33
CA VAL A 116 -13.38 -5.61 10.41
C VAL A 116 -12.96 -4.16 10.11
N PHE A 117 -13.92 -3.28 9.82
CA PHE A 117 -13.61 -1.89 9.45
C PHE A 117 -12.81 -1.14 10.51
N GLU A 118 -13.12 -1.38 11.80
CA GLU A 118 -12.34 -0.93 12.96
C GLU A 118 -11.07 -1.78 13.12
N LYS A 119 -10.21 -1.76 12.10
CA LYS A 119 -8.99 -2.55 12.05
C LYS A 119 -7.99 -2.06 13.10
N LYS A 120 -7.14 -2.97 13.55
CA LYS A 120 -5.99 -2.66 14.42
C LYS A 120 -4.70 -3.05 13.71
N CYS A 121 -3.58 -2.47 14.15
CA CYS A 121 -2.27 -2.92 13.71
C CYS A 121 -2.13 -4.45 13.90
N GLY A 122 -1.58 -5.13 12.89
CA GLY A 122 -1.41 -6.59 12.87
C GLY A 122 -0.58 -7.18 14.03
N HIS A 123 0.17 -6.35 14.76
CA HIS A 123 0.97 -6.77 15.92
C HIS A 123 0.23 -6.62 17.26
N LEU A 124 -0.96 -6.01 17.28
CA LEU A 124 -1.76 -5.83 18.50
C LEU A 124 -2.68 -7.04 18.74
N PRO A 125 -3.01 -7.34 20.02
CA PRO A 125 -3.97 -8.38 20.36
C PRO A 125 -5.41 -7.97 20.01
N ASP A 126 -6.33 -8.92 20.10
CA ASP A 126 -7.79 -8.71 19.99
C ASP A 126 -8.24 -8.07 18.67
N LYS A 127 -7.74 -8.62 17.56
CA LYS A 127 -8.19 -8.30 16.20
C LYS A 127 -9.44 -9.10 15.86
N SER A 128 -10.37 -8.48 15.17
CA SER A 128 -11.57 -9.14 14.65
C SER A 128 -11.49 -9.24 13.14
N LEU A 129 -11.77 -10.43 12.62
CA LEU A 129 -11.79 -10.71 11.19
C LEU A 129 -13.22 -10.81 10.69
N VAL A 130 -13.41 -10.48 9.42
CA VAL A 130 -14.64 -10.79 8.69
C VAL A 130 -14.69 -12.27 8.31
N SER A 131 -15.85 -12.75 7.87
CA SER A 131 -15.93 -14.10 7.31
C SER A 131 -15.10 -14.22 6.03
N LYS A 132 -14.68 -15.45 5.71
CA LYS A 132 -13.98 -15.75 4.46
C LYS A 132 -14.76 -15.28 3.24
N GLU A 133 -16.07 -15.47 3.23
CA GLU A 133 -16.96 -15.09 2.14
C GLU A 133 -16.96 -13.58 1.93
N LEU A 134 -16.96 -12.81 3.02
CA LEU A 134 -16.88 -11.35 2.96
C LEU A 134 -15.52 -10.89 2.42
N MET A 135 -14.41 -11.49 2.86
CA MET A 135 -13.09 -11.18 2.30
C MET A 135 -12.98 -11.54 0.81
N VAL A 136 -13.51 -12.69 0.40
CA VAL A 136 -13.61 -13.06 -1.02
C VAL A 136 -14.44 -12.03 -1.79
N GLY A 137 -15.51 -11.49 -1.19
CA GLY A 137 -16.27 -10.38 -1.74
C GLY A 137 -15.42 -9.13 -1.96
N ARG A 138 -14.55 -8.77 -1.00
CA ARG A 138 -13.60 -7.65 -1.12
C ARG A 138 -12.60 -7.87 -2.25
N LEU A 139 -12.03 -9.08 -2.38
CA LEU A 139 -11.06 -9.42 -3.43
C LEU A 139 -11.64 -9.40 -4.85
N LYS A 140 -12.95 -9.65 -4.99
CA LYS A 140 -13.65 -9.63 -6.29
C LYS A 140 -14.04 -8.21 -6.75
N ALA A 141 -14.14 -7.26 -5.83
CA ALA A 141 -14.58 -5.88 -6.10
C ALA A 141 -13.48 -5.06 -6.78
#